data_AF-M8AIC3-F1
#
_entry.id   AF-M8AIC3-F1
#
_cell.length_a   1.000
_cell.length_b   1.000
_cell.length_c   1.000
_cell.angle_alpha   90.00
_cell.angle_beta   90.00
_cell.angle_gamma   90.00
#
_symmetry.space_group_name_H-M   'P 1'
#
loop_
_entity.id
_entity.type
_entity.pdbx_description
1 polymer ?
#
loop_
_entity_poly.entity_id
_entity_poly.type
_entity_poly.pdbx_seq_one_letter_code
_entity_poly.pdbx_strand_id
1 'polypeptide(L)'
;MAAGRKVTMSSAGVAAALVALLVVAAASGATGYHVCNVDTDSLVNNCKSYCTAGSSEASPSGACCGAVRGGDFHCLCQYKGVLPKNIDANRAMQIPGKCSYGAVSC
;
A
#
# COMPACT_ATOMS: atom_id res chain seq x y z
N MET A 1 -40.56 16.11 -18.14
CA MET A 1 -39.17 16.44 -18.51
C MET A 1 -38.72 15.46 -19.58
N ALA A 2 -38.21 15.99 -20.69
CA ALA A 2 -38.11 15.32 -21.97
C ALA A 2 -36.89 14.40 -22.11
N ALA A 3 -37.10 13.37 -22.95
CA ALA A 3 -36.14 12.79 -23.90
C ALA A 3 -34.93 12.00 -23.36
N GLY A 4 -35.15 10.70 -23.15
CA GLY A 4 -34.11 9.70 -23.40
C GLY A 4 -33.82 9.64 -24.89
N ARG A 5 -32.62 10.07 -25.31
CA ARG A 5 -32.16 9.93 -26.70
C ARG A 5 -31.90 8.45 -27.00
N LYS A 6 -32.69 7.92 -27.92
CA LYS A 6 -32.51 6.62 -28.57
C LYS A 6 -31.18 6.67 -29.33
N VAL A 7 -30.18 5.94 -28.84
CA VAL A 7 -28.88 5.80 -29.51
C VAL A 7 -29.11 4.93 -30.75
N THR A 8 -29.27 5.56 -31.91
CA THR A 8 -29.31 4.89 -33.20
C THR A 8 -27.92 4.35 -33.50
N MET A 9 -27.79 3.02 -33.43
CA MET A 9 -26.57 2.26 -33.68
C MET A 9 -26.32 2.21 -35.20
N SER A 10 -25.43 3.09 -35.70
CA SER A 10 -24.89 2.99 -37.06
C SER A 10 -23.78 1.93 -37.09
N SER A 11 -24.00 0.91 -37.91
CA SER A 11 -23.21 -0.31 -38.12
C SER A 11 -21.85 -0.10 -38.84
N ALA A 12 -21.18 1.02 -38.59
CA ALA A 12 -19.83 1.32 -39.11
C ALA A 12 -18.80 1.67 -38.00
N GLY A 13 -19.16 1.51 -36.73
CA GLY A 13 -18.33 1.85 -35.57
C GLY A 13 -17.94 0.68 -34.66
N VAL A 14 -18.13 -0.57 -35.09
CA VAL A 14 -17.93 -1.75 -34.22
C VAL A 14 -16.45 -1.98 -33.89
N ALA A 15 -15.52 -1.61 -34.78
CA ALA A 15 -14.09 -1.75 -34.54
C ALA A 15 -13.56 -0.77 -33.47
N ALA A 16 -14.13 0.43 -33.36
CA ALA A 16 -13.69 1.44 -32.40
C ALA A 16 -14.27 1.21 -30.99
N ALA A 17 -15.48 0.64 -30.89
CA ALA A 17 -16.13 0.38 -29.60
C ALA A 17 -15.46 -0.78 -28.82
N LEU A 18 -14.86 -1.75 -29.50
CA LEU A 18 -14.17 -2.88 -28.86
C LEU A 18 -12.83 -2.45 -28.24
N VAL A 19 -12.13 -1.49 -28.84
CA VAL A 19 -10.87 -0.96 -28.29
C VAL A 19 -11.13 -0.17 -27.00
N ALA A 20 -12.26 0.56 -26.91
CA ALA A 20 -12.61 1.31 -25.70
C ALA A 20 -12.92 0.40 -24.49
N LEU A 21 -13.45 -0.81 -24.71
CA LEU A 21 -13.72 -1.76 -23.62
C LEU A 21 -12.45 -2.48 -23.13
N LEU A 22 -11.43 -2.65 -23.99
CA LEU A 22 -10.16 -3.30 -23.61
C LEU A 22 -9.24 -2.40 -22.79
N VAL A 23 -9.36 -1.07 -22.92
CA VAL A 23 -8.51 -0.11 -22.18
C VAL A 23 -8.92 0.02 -20.70
N VAL A 24 -10.16 -0.32 -20.35
CA VAL A 24 -10.65 -0.21 -18.95
C VAL A 24 -10.21 -1.40 -18.09
N ALA A 25 -9.90 -2.56 -18.70
CA ALA A 25 -9.51 -3.76 -17.95
C ALA A 25 -8.04 -3.74 -17.48
N ALA A 26 -7.20 -2.85 -18.00
CA ALA A 26 -5.79 -2.73 -17.61
C ALA A 26 -5.58 -1.86 -16.35
N ALA A 27 -6.65 -1.27 -15.80
CA ALA A 27 -6.57 -0.36 -14.66
C ALA A 27 -6.68 -1.03 -13.28
N SER A 28 -6.76 -2.36 -13.20
CA SER A 28 -6.46 -3.07 -11.94
C SER A 28 -4.95 -3.23 -11.79
N GLY A 29 -4.23 -2.10 -11.78
CA GLY A 29 -2.86 -2.06 -11.28
C GLY A 29 -2.89 -2.55 -9.84
N ALA A 30 -2.01 -3.50 -9.51
CA ALA A 30 -1.89 -4.19 -8.23
C ALA A 30 -2.48 -3.38 -7.06
N THR A 31 -3.70 -3.71 -6.63
CA THR A 31 -4.26 -3.15 -5.40
C THR A 31 -3.47 -3.79 -4.26
N GLY A 32 -2.38 -3.14 -3.86
CA GLY A 32 -1.64 -3.51 -2.67
C GLY A 32 -2.61 -3.61 -1.49
N TYR A 33 -2.43 -4.63 -0.66
CA TYR A 33 -3.28 -4.81 0.51
C TYR A 33 -2.92 -3.74 1.54
N HIS A 34 -3.88 -2.89 1.90
CA HIS A 34 -3.67 -1.86 2.90
C HIS A 34 -4.05 -2.34 4.30
N VAL A 35 -3.15 -2.17 5.26
CA VAL A 35 -3.38 -2.42 6.68
C VAL A 35 -3.03 -1.16 7.45
N CYS A 36 -3.93 -0.70 8.31
CA CYS A 36 -3.68 0.48 9.14
C CYS A 36 -3.22 1.70 8.32
N ASN A 37 -3.85 1.92 7.15
CA ASN A 37 -3.48 2.98 6.20
C ASN A 37 -2.05 2.88 5.62
N VAL A 38 -1.46 1.69 5.62
CA VAL A 38 -0.14 1.42 5.01
C VAL A 38 -0.29 0.35 3.93
N ASP A 39 0.28 0.60 2.76
CA ASP A 39 0.43 -0.44 1.74
C ASP A 39 1.43 -1.51 2.23
N THR A 40 0.95 -2.74 2.40
CA THR A 40 1.75 -3.81 3.00
C THR A 40 2.90 -4.27 2.10
N ASP A 41 2.73 -4.23 0.78
CA ASP A 41 3.79 -4.60 -0.16
C ASP A 41 4.94 -3.59 -0.09
N SER A 42 4.64 -2.29 -0.19
CA SER A 42 5.61 -1.21 -0.02
C SER A 42 6.26 -1.23 1.37
N LEU A 43 5.50 -1.47 2.44
CA LEU A 43 6.05 -1.62 3.79
C LEU A 43 7.09 -2.76 3.83
N VAL A 44 6.74 -3.95 3.34
CA VAL A 44 7.65 -5.10 3.37
C VAL A 44 8.87 -4.84 2.50
N ASN A 45 8.67 -4.37 1.27
CA ASN A 45 9.77 -4.17 0.32
C ASN A 45 10.75 -3.10 0.78
N ASN A 46 10.30 -2.07 1.48
CA ASN A 46 11.16 -0.95 1.89
C ASN A 46 11.70 -1.08 3.32
N CYS A 47 10.98 -1.73 4.24
CA CYS A 47 11.34 -1.78 5.66
C CYS A 47 11.91 -3.11 6.14
N LYS A 48 11.82 -4.19 5.35
CA LYS A 48 12.22 -5.54 5.79
C LYS A 48 13.67 -5.63 6.25
N SER A 49 14.62 -4.97 5.57
CA SER A 49 16.04 -5.04 5.92
C SER A 49 16.29 -4.49 7.33
N TYR A 50 15.69 -3.35 7.66
CA TYR A 50 15.73 -2.75 8.99
C TYR A 50 15.00 -3.61 10.02
N CYS A 51 13.87 -4.21 9.68
CA CYS A 51 13.05 -4.96 10.64
C CYS A 51 13.51 -6.41 10.84
N THR A 52 14.44 -6.93 10.04
CA THR A 52 14.88 -8.33 10.15
C THR A 52 15.63 -8.56 11.46
N ALA A 53 15.35 -9.68 12.12
CA ALA A 53 16.05 -10.09 13.33
C ALA A 53 17.58 -10.19 13.08
N GLY A 54 18.37 -9.56 13.95
CA GLY A 54 19.82 -9.49 13.80
C GLY A 54 20.33 -8.44 12.79
N SER A 55 19.46 -7.59 12.24
CA SER A 55 19.88 -6.47 11.40
C SER A 55 20.87 -5.55 12.14
N SER A 56 21.90 -5.08 11.46
CA SER A 56 22.89 -4.12 11.99
C SER A 56 22.56 -2.67 11.65
N GLU A 57 21.46 -2.42 10.92
CA GLU A 57 21.08 -1.07 10.50
C GLU A 57 20.73 -0.19 11.71
N ALA A 58 21.30 1.01 11.80
CA ALA A 58 21.03 1.93 12.91
C ALA A 58 19.67 2.66 12.80
N SER A 59 19.15 2.75 11.57
CA SER A 59 17.93 3.47 11.21
C SER A 59 17.29 2.89 9.94
N PRO A 60 15.96 2.98 9.77
CA PRO A 60 15.30 2.61 8.53
C PRO A 60 15.74 3.53 7.37
N SER A 61 15.58 3.03 6.14
CA SER A 61 15.82 3.81 4.93
C SER A 61 14.77 4.92 4.77
N GLY A 62 15.09 5.95 3.99
CA GLY A 62 14.11 6.99 3.62
C GLY A 62 12.90 6.40 2.87
N ALA A 63 13.12 5.37 2.06
CA ALA A 63 12.05 4.66 1.37
C ALA A 63 11.13 3.92 2.35
N CYS A 64 11.68 3.33 3.42
CA CYS A 64 10.88 2.73 4.49
C CYS A 64 10.02 3.79 5.19
N CYS A 65 10.61 4.93 5.56
CA CYS A 65 9.84 6.02 6.15
C CYS A 65 8.72 6.51 5.21
N GLY A 66 9.01 6.64 3.91
CA GLY A 66 8.01 6.97 2.90
C GLY A 66 6.87 5.96 2.79
N ALA A 67 7.19 4.66 2.85
CA ALA A 67 6.20 3.58 2.76
C ALA A 67 5.21 3.57 3.92
N VAL A 68 5.63 3.97 5.12
CA VAL A 68 4.77 4.00 6.32
C VAL A 68 4.19 5.38 6.61
N ARG A 69 4.49 6.38 5.77
CA ARG A 69 4.06 7.76 6.00
C ARG A 69 2.54 7.84 5.96
N GLY A 70 1.96 8.40 7.02
CA GLY A 70 0.50 8.50 7.18
C GLY A 70 -0.16 7.21 7.68
N GLY A 71 0.61 6.17 7.97
CA GLY A 71 0.12 4.95 8.61
C GLY A 71 -0.40 5.19 10.03
N ASP A 72 -1.39 4.40 10.43
CA ASP A 72 -1.88 4.32 11.80
C ASP A 72 -0.99 3.36 12.61
N PHE A 73 -0.02 3.93 13.31
CA PHE A 73 0.94 3.17 14.10
C PHE A 73 0.32 2.50 15.33
N HIS A 74 -0.77 3.04 15.89
CA HIS A 74 -1.50 2.39 16.99
C HIS A 74 -2.26 1.15 16.51
N CYS A 75 -2.84 1.22 15.31
CA CYS A 75 -3.40 0.05 14.64
C CYS A 75 -2.32 -0.99 14.34
N LEU A 76 -1.15 -0.58 13.85
CA LEU A 76 -0.03 -1.50 13.57
C LEU A 76 0.49 -2.21 14.83
N CYS A 77 0.41 -1.59 16.01
CA CYS A 77 0.74 -2.24 17.29
C CYS A 77 -0.04 -3.55 17.50
N GLN A 78 -1.29 -3.64 17.04
CA GLN A 78 -2.14 -4.84 17.20
C GLN A 78 -1.56 -6.06 16.48
N TYR A 79 -0.70 -5.84 15.48
CA TYR A 79 -0.04 -6.89 14.71
C TYR A 79 1.30 -7.33 15.30
N LYS A 80 1.80 -6.66 16.35
CA LYS A 80 3.08 -6.97 17.03
C LYS A 80 3.23 -8.45 17.38
N GLY A 81 2.16 -9.05 17.92
CA GLY A 81 2.16 -10.44 18.39
C GLY A 81 2.08 -11.50 17.28
N VAL A 82 1.76 -11.10 16.05
CA VAL A 82 1.64 -12.01 14.89
C VAL A 82 2.74 -11.80 13.86
N LEU A 83 3.75 -10.97 14.18
CA LEU A 83 4.90 -10.80 13.31
C LEU A 83 5.64 -12.14 13.11
N PRO A 84 6.13 -12.40 11.88
CA PRO A 84 6.88 -13.61 11.62
C PRO A 84 8.20 -13.60 12.40
N LYS A 85 8.69 -14.79 12.77
CA LYS A 85 9.83 -14.96 13.70
C LYS A 85 11.15 -14.31 13.23
N ASN A 86 11.28 -14.07 11.93
CA ASN A 86 12.44 -13.41 11.33
C ASN A 86 12.36 -11.87 11.38
N ILE A 87 11.30 -11.30 11.95
CA ILE A 87 11.13 -9.86 12.13
C ILE A 87 11.25 -9.51 13.61
N ASP A 88 12.12 -8.55 13.91
CA ASP A 88 12.29 -7.98 15.23
C ASP A 88 11.18 -6.95 15.50
N ALA A 89 10.25 -7.33 16.37
CA ALA A 89 9.13 -6.50 16.74
C ALA A 89 9.57 -5.17 17.38
N ASN A 90 10.65 -5.14 18.17
CA ASN A 90 11.12 -3.91 18.79
C ASN A 90 11.65 -2.93 17.75
N ARG A 91 12.36 -3.43 16.74
CA ARG A 91 12.82 -2.61 15.63
C ARG A 91 11.65 -2.06 14.82
N ALA A 92 10.65 -2.90 14.52
CA ALA A 92 9.43 -2.44 13.83
C ALA A 92 8.72 -1.30 14.58
N MET A 93 8.59 -1.41 15.91
CA MET A 93 7.94 -0.37 16.73
C MET A 93 8.78 0.90 16.92
N GLN A 94 10.07 0.88 16.61
CA GLN A 94 10.93 2.07 16.63
C GLN A 94 10.81 2.91 15.36
N ILE A 95 10.26 2.37 14.26
CA ILE A 95 10.16 3.09 12.98
C ILE A 95 9.55 4.48 13.12
N PRO A 96 8.41 4.69 13.82
CA PRO A 96 7.78 6.01 13.92
C PRO A 96 8.69 7.04 14.58
N GLY A 97 9.39 6.66 15.65
CA GLY A 97 10.38 7.52 16.31
C GLY A 97 11.59 7.80 15.41
N LYS A 98 12.11 6.79 14.72
CA LYS A 98 13.26 6.92 13.82
C LYS A 98 12.95 7.75 12.55
N CYS A 99 11.70 7.73 12.10
CA CYS A 99 11.22 8.52 10.97
C CYS A 99 10.65 9.89 11.38
N SER A 100 10.72 10.27 12.66
CA SER A 100 10.21 11.55 13.21
C SER A 100 8.69 11.74 13.09
N TYR A 101 7.91 10.66 13.13
CA TYR A 101 6.44 10.69 13.16
C TYR A 101 5.87 10.70 14.59
N GLY A 102 6.75 10.76 15.60
CA GLY A 102 6.42 10.59 17.00
C GLY A 102 6.70 9.16 17.46
N ALA A 103 7.08 9.00 18.73
CA ALA A 103 7.19 7.68 19.33
C ALA A 103 5.78 7.14 19.62
N VAL A 104 5.58 5.85 19.35
CA VAL A 104 4.37 5.14 19.73
C VAL A 104 4.69 4.11 20.80
N SER A 105 3.77 3.95 21.75
CA SER A 105 3.87 2.92 22.78
C SER A 105 2.91 1.79 22.44
N CYS A 106 3.49 0.64 22.12
CA CYS A 106 2.84 -0.67 22.02
C CYS A 106 3.42 -1.58 23.13
#